data_AF-A0A661TC04-F1
#
_entry.id   AF-A0A661TC04-F1
#
_cell.length_a   1.000
_cell.length_b   1.000
_cell.length_c   1.000
_cell.angle_alpha   90.00
_cell.angle_beta   90.00
_cell.angle_gamma   90.00
#
_symmetry.space_group_name_H-M   'P 1'
#
loop_
_entity.id
_entity.type
_entity.pdbx_description
1 polymer ?
#
loop_
_entity_poly.entity_id
_entity_poly.type
_entity_poly.pdbx_seq_one_letter_code
_entity_poly.pdbx_strand_id
1 'polypeptide(L)'
;MALFGLLFVCGILFARLSDKIIQVMGVTPCESCRESNCEHCRSDTNEQEKIDDIFRPLNLVNNFRFLTFTRFLLLSLILTFLISVSLGVIGPSSWDWKRITFIILSLCALYIASVSTDHYLHFHIWDHIIKKHLLRVFLWTFCALFFVHWGLSFWNMDTVIRQHMWWVLMTGALLGIVPESGPHLIFVMLYAQGMVPFSVLFTTSFVQDGHGMLPLLSYSLKDSLLIKSFNLIFGLAAGGLLYAAGF
;
A
#
# COMPACT_ATOMS: atom_id res chain seq x y z
N MET A 1 -10.52 -2.77 14.73
CA MET A 1 -11.56 -2.50 13.70
C MET A 1 -12.04 -1.06 13.70
N ALA A 2 -12.42 -0.50 14.86
CA ALA A 2 -12.80 0.91 14.95
C ALA A 2 -11.74 1.88 14.39
N LEU A 3 -10.45 1.66 14.69
CA LEU A 3 -9.35 2.49 14.16
C LEU A 3 -9.27 2.52 12.62
N PHE A 4 -9.30 1.36 11.97
CA PHE A 4 -9.23 1.28 10.51
C PHE A 4 -10.48 1.88 9.84
N GLY A 5 -11.66 1.65 10.42
CA GLY A 5 -12.89 2.29 9.96
C GLY A 5 -12.84 3.83 10.13
N LEU A 6 -12.32 4.30 11.26
CA LEU A 6 -12.12 5.73 11.54
C LEU A 6 -11.13 6.34 10.54
N LEU A 7 -9.96 5.74 10.35
CA LEU A 7 -8.95 6.20 9.38
C LEU A 7 -9.51 6.23 7.95
N PHE A 8 -10.33 5.24 7.56
CA PHE A 8 -10.98 5.21 6.25
C PHE A 8 -11.98 6.37 6.07
N VAL A 9 -12.84 6.60 7.05
CA VAL A 9 -13.81 7.72 7.03
C VAL A 9 -13.08 9.06 7.03
N CYS A 10 -12.08 9.22 7.89
CA CYS A 10 -11.19 10.38 7.91
C CYS A 10 -10.55 10.59 6.54
N GLY A 11 -10.04 9.53 5.90
CA GLY A 11 -9.46 9.59 4.55
C GLY A 11 -10.43 10.17 3.52
N ILE A 12 -11.70 9.73 3.50
CA ILE A 12 -12.72 10.26 2.59
C ILE A 12 -13.02 11.73 2.87
N LEU A 13 -13.18 12.10 4.15
CA LEU A 13 -13.49 13.46 4.56
C LEU A 13 -12.34 14.42 4.22
N PHE A 14 -11.10 14.02 4.52
CA PHE A 14 -9.92 14.82 4.25
C PHE A 14 -9.57 14.89 2.77
N ALA A 15 -9.83 13.84 1.99
CA ALA A 15 -9.70 13.92 0.53
C ALA A 15 -10.60 15.03 -0.03
N ARG A 16 -11.88 15.07 0.37
CA ARG A 16 -12.80 16.15 -0.03
C ARG A 16 -12.35 17.53 0.43
N LEU A 17 -11.84 17.63 1.66
CA LEU A 17 -11.34 18.89 2.19
C LEU A 17 -10.10 19.36 1.42
N SER A 18 -9.18 18.44 1.13
CA SER A 18 -7.98 18.66 0.31
C SER A 18 -8.36 19.18 -1.07
N ASP A 19 -9.26 18.49 -1.77
CA ASP A 19 -9.73 18.90 -3.11
C ASP A 19 -10.29 20.32 -3.08
N LYS A 20 -11.09 20.65 -2.05
CA LYS A 20 -11.66 21.98 -1.89
C LYS A 20 -10.59 23.05 -1.61
N ILE A 21 -9.60 22.76 -0.78
CA ILE A 21 -8.51 23.68 -0.48
C ILE A 21 -7.64 23.91 -1.72
N ILE A 22 -7.33 22.85 -2.48
CA ILE A 22 -6.55 22.91 -3.72
C ILE A 22 -7.26 23.78 -4.78
N GLN A 23 -8.58 23.62 -4.93
CA GLN A 23 -9.38 24.47 -5.82
C GLN A 23 -9.37 25.95 -5.39
N VAL A 24 -9.45 26.22 -4.08
CA VAL A 24 -9.40 27.59 -3.54
C VAL A 24 -8.01 28.22 -3.70
N MET A 25 -6.94 27.43 -3.58
CA MET A 25 -5.56 27.88 -3.78
C MET A 25 -5.20 28.07 -5.26
N GLY A 26 -6.11 27.76 -6.20
CA GLY A 26 -5.90 27.97 -7.63
C GLY A 26 -4.77 27.13 -8.23
N VAL A 27 -4.46 25.99 -7.61
CA VAL A 27 -3.40 25.09 -8.09
C VAL A 27 -3.86 24.48 -9.41
N THR A 28 -3.28 24.93 -10.50
CA THR A 28 -3.48 24.34 -11.82
C THR A 28 -2.39 23.29 -12.08
N PRO A 29 -2.76 22.05 -12.45
CA PRO A 29 -1.77 21.05 -12.85
C PRO A 29 -1.01 21.53 -14.09
N CYS A 30 0.22 21.06 -14.25
CA CYS A 30 1.06 21.37 -15.40
C CYS A 30 0.31 21.12 -16.73
N GLU A 31 0.63 21.90 -17.76
CA GLU A 31 0.02 21.82 -19.09
C GLU A 31 0.20 20.44 -19.72
N SER A 32 1.35 19.80 -19.48
CA SER A 32 1.60 18.42 -19.86
C SER A 32 0.58 17.46 -19.21
N CYS A 33 0.24 17.64 -17.91
CA CYS A 33 -0.75 16.81 -17.21
C CYS A 33 -2.17 16.99 -17.78
N ARG A 34 -2.42 18.11 -18.45
CA ARG A 34 -3.73 18.49 -19.02
C ARG A 34 -3.90 17.98 -20.45
N GLU A 35 -2.80 17.77 -21.16
CA GLU A 35 -2.81 17.07 -22.44
C GLU A 35 -3.07 15.58 -22.20
N SER A 36 -4.34 15.18 -22.34
CA SER A 36 -4.74 13.76 -22.50
C SER A 36 -4.08 13.06 -23.70
N ASN A 37 -3.26 13.77 -24.48
CA ASN A 37 -2.41 13.25 -25.54
C ASN A 37 -1.01 12.89 -24.99
N CYS A 38 -0.96 11.98 -24.02
CA CYS A 38 0.29 11.29 -23.75
C CYS A 38 0.58 10.38 -24.96
N GLU A 39 1.47 10.80 -25.86
CA GLU A 39 1.92 10.01 -27.02
C GLU A 39 2.45 8.62 -26.59
N HIS A 40 3.01 8.54 -25.38
CA HIS A 40 3.46 7.30 -24.75
C HIS A 40 2.32 6.38 -24.28
N CYS A 41 1.13 6.91 -24.01
CA CYS A 41 -0.05 6.07 -23.75
C CYS A 41 -0.68 5.52 -25.03
N ARG A 42 -0.31 6.05 -26.21
CA ARG A 42 -0.85 5.64 -27.51
C ARG A 42 0.06 4.66 -28.27
N SER A 43 1.33 4.52 -27.87
CA SER A 43 2.26 3.59 -28.50
C SER A 43 2.03 2.13 -28.14
N ASP A 44 1.32 1.83 -27.05
CA ASP A 44 1.10 0.43 -26.63
C ASP A 44 -0.15 -0.22 -27.25
N THR A 45 -0.95 0.53 -28.03
CA THR A 45 -2.18 -0.01 -28.65
C THR A 45 -1.98 -1.14 -29.66
N ASN A 46 -0.74 -1.50 -30.02
CA ASN A 46 -0.46 -2.64 -30.91
C ASN A 46 -0.10 -3.94 -30.18
N GLU A 47 0.10 -3.94 -28.85
CA GLU A 47 0.40 -5.17 -28.08
C GLU A 47 -0.39 -5.33 -26.76
N GLN A 48 -1.33 -4.44 -26.42
CA GLN A 48 -2.18 -4.67 -25.26
C GLN A 48 -3.25 -5.75 -25.53
N GLU A 49 -3.07 -6.93 -24.90
CA GLU A 49 -4.18 -7.84 -24.61
C GLU A 49 -5.31 -7.01 -23.98
N LYS A 50 -6.48 -6.95 -24.64
CA LYS A 50 -7.65 -6.26 -24.07
C LYS A 50 -7.96 -6.92 -22.73
N ILE A 51 -8.19 -6.11 -21.69
CA ILE A 51 -8.55 -6.61 -20.35
C ILE A 51 -9.75 -7.58 -20.41
N ASP A 52 -10.68 -7.32 -21.34
CA ASP A 52 -11.84 -8.18 -21.60
C ASP A 52 -11.50 -9.56 -22.18
N ASP A 53 -10.32 -9.73 -22.79
CA ASP A 53 -9.84 -11.02 -23.29
C ASP A 53 -9.08 -11.79 -22.19
N ILE A 54 -8.49 -11.08 -21.21
CA ILE A 54 -7.75 -11.67 -20.08
C ILE A 54 -8.69 -12.42 -19.13
N PHE A 55 -9.86 -11.85 -18.81
CA PHE A 55 -10.76 -12.39 -17.77
C PHE A 55 -11.99 -13.14 -18.31
N ARG A 56 -11.94 -13.69 -19.53
CA ARG A 56 -13.10 -14.42 -20.07
C ARG A 56 -13.32 -15.75 -19.37
N PRO A 57 -14.54 -16.07 -18.90
CA PRO A 57 -14.84 -17.36 -18.29
C PRO A 57 -14.69 -18.52 -19.29
N LEU A 58 -14.78 -18.26 -20.60
CA LEU A 58 -14.51 -19.24 -21.65
C LEU A 58 -13.06 -19.75 -21.63
N ASN A 59 -12.11 -18.92 -21.17
CA ASN A 59 -10.70 -19.30 -21.05
C ASN A 59 -10.50 -20.37 -19.98
N LEU A 60 -11.39 -20.46 -18.96
CA LEU A 60 -11.28 -21.43 -17.87
C LEU A 60 -11.14 -22.87 -18.37
N VAL A 61 -11.96 -23.28 -19.34
CA VAL A 61 -11.96 -24.65 -19.87
C VAL A 61 -10.68 -24.94 -20.65
N ASN A 62 -10.22 -23.99 -21.46
CA ASN A 62 -8.98 -24.14 -22.22
C ASN A 62 -7.75 -24.14 -21.30
N ASN A 63 -7.76 -23.27 -20.28
CA ASN A 63 -6.71 -23.13 -19.28
C ASN A 63 -6.52 -24.40 -18.43
N PHE A 64 -7.61 -25.08 -18.09
CA PHE A 64 -7.56 -26.36 -17.37
C PHE A 64 -7.19 -27.54 -18.28
N ARG A 65 -7.46 -27.45 -19.59
CA ARG A 65 -7.10 -28.49 -20.55
C ARG A 65 -5.61 -28.48 -20.88
N PHE A 66 -4.98 -27.31 -20.90
CA PHE A 66 -3.55 -27.14 -21.14
C PHE A 66 -2.92 -26.36 -19.99
N LEU A 67 -2.62 -27.07 -18.90
CA LEU A 67 -1.98 -26.48 -17.70
C LEU A 67 -0.49 -26.24 -17.95
N THR A 68 -0.10 -24.98 -18.02
CA THR A 68 1.31 -24.57 -17.97
C THR A 68 1.90 -24.82 -16.57
N PHE A 69 3.20 -25.06 -16.48
CA PHE A 69 3.88 -25.29 -15.19
C PHE A 69 3.69 -24.12 -14.22
N THR A 70 3.77 -22.89 -14.71
CA THR A 70 3.56 -21.67 -13.91
C THR A 70 2.17 -21.64 -13.29
N ARG A 71 1.12 -21.93 -14.08
CA ARG A 71 -0.26 -21.97 -13.60
C ARG A 71 -0.47 -23.10 -12.61
N PHE A 72 0.03 -24.30 -12.90
CA PHE A 72 -0.03 -25.43 -11.98
C PHE A 72 0.60 -25.08 -10.62
N LEU A 73 1.81 -24.52 -10.64
CA LEU A 73 2.53 -24.16 -9.41
C LEU A 73 1.79 -23.08 -8.61
N LEU A 74 1.28 -22.03 -9.28
CA LEU A 74 0.52 -20.96 -8.62
C LEU A 74 -0.79 -21.47 -8.03
N LEU A 75 -1.57 -22.26 -8.80
CA LEU A 75 -2.82 -22.84 -8.31
C LEU A 75 -2.57 -23.80 -7.15
N SER A 76 -1.54 -24.64 -7.23
CA SER A 76 -1.16 -25.54 -6.14
C SER A 76 -0.81 -24.76 -4.88
N LEU A 77 -0.01 -23.71 -4.99
CA LEU A 77 0.39 -22.89 -3.83
C LEU A 77 -0.81 -22.17 -3.19
N ILE A 78 -1.69 -21.58 -4.01
CA ILE A 78 -2.90 -20.90 -3.53
C ILE A 78 -3.86 -21.91 -2.87
N LEU A 79 -4.05 -23.09 -3.46
CA LEU A 79 -4.92 -24.13 -2.92
C LEU A 79 -4.38 -24.69 -1.61
N THR A 80 -3.08 -24.97 -1.52
CA THR A 80 -2.43 -25.40 -0.28
C THR A 80 -2.61 -24.33 0.80
N PHE A 81 -2.37 -23.06 0.49
CA PHE A 81 -2.57 -21.96 1.44
C PHE A 81 -4.04 -21.87 1.90
N LEU A 82 -5.00 -21.93 0.97
CA LEU A 82 -6.44 -21.90 1.28
C LEU A 82 -6.84 -23.05 2.21
N ILE A 83 -6.37 -24.27 1.94
CA ILE A 83 -6.62 -25.44 2.79
C ILE A 83 -5.97 -25.25 4.16
N SER A 84 -4.70 -24.83 4.22
CA SER A 84 -3.98 -24.60 5.48
C SER A 84 -4.65 -23.54 6.38
N VAL A 85 -5.15 -22.45 5.79
CA VAL A 85 -5.91 -21.41 6.52
C VAL A 85 -7.27 -21.93 6.99
N SER A 86 -7.97 -22.71 6.14
CA SER A 86 -9.28 -23.28 6.48
C SER A 86 -9.20 -24.32 7.61
N LEU A 87 -8.14 -25.14 7.61
CA LEU A 87 -7.84 -26.11 8.67
C LEU A 87 -7.26 -25.45 9.94
N GLY A 88 -6.92 -24.17 9.89
CA GLY A 88 -6.36 -23.45 11.04
C GLY A 88 -4.90 -23.81 11.37
N VAL A 89 -4.18 -24.41 10.41
CA VAL A 89 -2.73 -24.67 10.53
C VAL A 89 -1.95 -23.34 10.41
N ILE A 90 -2.42 -22.46 9.52
CA ILE A 90 -1.85 -21.13 9.29
C ILE A 90 -2.86 -20.06 9.72
N GLY A 91 -2.44 -19.14 10.58
CA GLY A 91 -3.27 -18.03 11.07
C GLY A 91 -3.85 -18.26 12.47
N PRO A 92 -4.76 -17.39 12.94
CA PRO A 92 -5.36 -17.52 14.27
C PRO A 92 -6.14 -18.83 14.36
N SER A 93 -6.06 -19.53 15.50
CA SER A 93 -6.71 -20.84 15.72
C SER A 93 -8.24 -20.77 15.76
N SER A 94 -8.78 -19.62 16.15
CA SER A 94 -10.21 -19.32 16.12
C SER A 94 -10.68 -18.84 14.74
N TRP A 95 -11.98 -18.98 14.50
CA TRP A 95 -12.67 -18.37 13.37
C TRP A 95 -12.85 -16.87 13.58
N ASP A 96 -11.74 -16.15 13.54
CA ASP A 96 -11.70 -14.69 13.64
C ASP A 96 -11.84 -14.04 12.25
N TRP A 97 -12.15 -12.74 12.22
CA TRP A 97 -12.32 -11.97 10.99
C TRP A 97 -11.08 -12.06 10.07
N LYS A 98 -9.87 -12.15 10.65
CA LYS A 98 -8.61 -12.28 9.90
C LYS A 98 -8.62 -13.54 9.03
N ARG A 99 -9.09 -14.66 9.58
CA ARG A 99 -9.18 -15.94 8.86
C ARG A 99 -10.19 -15.83 7.71
N ILE A 100 -11.34 -15.20 7.96
CA ILE A 100 -12.36 -14.96 6.92
C ILE A 100 -11.78 -14.11 5.79
N THR A 101 -11.07 -13.02 6.10
CA THR A 101 -10.42 -12.16 5.11
C THR A 101 -9.39 -12.94 4.27
N PHE A 102 -8.54 -13.76 4.90
CA PHE A 102 -7.57 -14.58 4.16
C PHE A 102 -8.23 -15.60 3.23
N ILE A 103 -9.34 -16.23 3.66
CA ILE A 103 -10.10 -17.16 2.81
C ILE A 103 -10.68 -16.42 1.60
N ILE A 104 -11.35 -15.29 1.80
CA ILE A 104 -11.93 -14.50 0.70
C ILE A 104 -10.85 -14.06 -0.29
N LEU A 105 -9.73 -13.52 0.19
CA LEU A 105 -8.62 -13.11 -0.68
C LEU A 105 -8.02 -14.28 -1.44
N SER A 106 -7.89 -15.45 -0.81
CA SER A 106 -7.37 -16.66 -1.46
C SER A 106 -8.33 -17.18 -2.54
N LEU A 107 -9.65 -17.12 -2.30
CA LEU A 107 -10.66 -17.47 -3.30
C LEU A 107 -10.63 -16.50 -4.50
N CYS A 108 -10.51 -15.20 -4.24
CA CYS A 108 -10.34 -14.20 -5.31
C CYS A 108 -9.05 -14.44 -6.12
N ALA A 109 -7.93 -14.72 -5.45
CA ALA A 109 -6.67 -15.05 -6.11
C ALA A 109 -6.77 -16.33 -6.94
N LEU A 110 -7.43 -17.37 -6.42
CA LEU A 110 -7.67 -18.63 -7.13
C LEU A 110 -8.51 -18.40 -8.39
N TYR A 111 -9.57 -17.59 -8.28
CA TYR A 111 -10.40 -17.22 -9.42
C TYR A 111 -9.58 -16.48 -10.50
N ILE A 112 -8.84 -15.45 -10.10
CA ILE A 112 -7.98 -14.67 -11.01
C ILE A 112 -6.95 -15.58 -11.70
N ALA A 113 -6.26 -16.44 -10.95
CA ALA A 113 -5.24 -17.35 -11.50
C ALA A 113 -5.84 -18.41 -12.45
N SER A 114 -7.10 -18.79 -12.24
CA SER A 114 -7.79 -19.78 -13.08
C SER A 114 -8.31 -19.19 -14.39
N VAL A 115 -8.82 -17.95 -14.36
CA VAL A 115 -9.45 -17.30 -15.51
C VAL A 115 -8.45 -16.55 -16.40
N SER A 116 -7.39 -15.97 -15.81
CA SER A 116 -6.38 -15.20 -16.53
C SER A 116 -5.63 -16.01 -17.60
N THR A 117 -5.12 -15.31 -18.63
CA THR A 117 -4.31 -15.91 -19.71
C THR A 117 -2.96 -16.41 -19.21
N ASP A 118 -2.37 -17.39 -19.92
CA ASP A 118 -1.05 -17.92 -19.56
C ASP A 118 0.05 -16.87 -19.70
N HIS A 119 -0.06 -15.99 -20.70
CA HIS A 119 0.84 -14.87 -20.88
C HIS A 119 0.81 -13.95 -19.65
N TYR A 120 -0.39 -13.56 -19.20
CA TYR A 120 -0.55 -12.70 -18.03
C TYR A 120 0.08 -13.32 -16.77
N LEU A 121 -0.20 -14.61 -16.54
CA LEU A 121 0.30 -15.30 -15.35
C LEU A 121 1.83 -15.45 -15.37
N HIS A 122 2.41 -15.77 -16.52
CA HIS A 122 3.86 -15.96 -16.62
C HIS A 122 4.63 -14.64 -16.66
N PHE A 123 4.21 -13.68 -17.48
CA PHE A 123 4.95 -12.43 -17.66
C PHE A 123 4.69 -11.44 -16.51
N HIS A 124 3.42 -11.18 -16.18
CA HIS A 124 3.07 -10.16 -15.18
C HIS A 124 3.15 -10.69 -13.75
N ILE A 125 2.60 -11.87 -13.46
CA ILE A 125 2.64 -12.40 -12.08
C ILE A 125 4.00 -13.00 -11.76
N TRP A 126 4.50 -13.92 -12.56
CA TRP A 126 5.73 -14.64 -12.24
C TRP A 126 6.99 -13.81 -12.48
N ASP A 127 7.23 -13.37 -13.72
CA ASP A 127 8.48 -12.69 -14.08
C ASP A 127 8.58 -11.27 -13.53
N HIS A 128 7.46 -10.55 -13.45
CA HIS A 128 7.46 -9.20 -12.91
C HIS A 128 7.19 -9.18 -11.39
N ILE A 129 6.04 -9.64 -10.91
CA ILE A 129 5.71 -9.51 -9.47
C ILE A 129 6.56 -10.42 -8.60
N ILE A 130 6.57 -11.73 -8.83
CA ILE A 130 7.24 -12.69 -7.94
C ILE A 130 8.76 -12.52 -7.99
N LYS A 131 9.37 -12.49 -9.19
CA LYS A 131 10.83 -12.41 -9.29
C LYS A 131 11.40 -11.03 -8.94
N LYS A 132 10.74 -9.92 -9.31
CA LYS A 132 11.32 -8.57 -9.13
C LYS A 132 10.81 -7.87 -7.88
N HIS A 133 9.51 -7.94 -7.60
CA HIS A 133 8.90 -7.13 -6.53
C HIS A 133 8.84 -7.86 -5.19
N LEU A 134 8.45 -9.15 -5.18
CA LEU A 134 8.24 -9.89 -3.93
C LEU A 134 9.47 -9.88 -3.03
N LEU A 135 10.65 -10.20 -3.55
CA LEU A 135 11.88 -10.26 -2.77
C LEU A 135 12.29 -8.87 -2.25
N ARG A 136 12.16 -7.84 -3.08
CA ARG A 136 12.45 -6.45 -2.69
C ARG A 136 11.55 -6.00 -1.56
N VAL A 137 10.23 -6.19 -1.70
CA VAL A 137 9.23 -5.81 -0.69
C VAL A 137 9.43 -6.62 0.59
N PHE A 138 9.68 -7.93 0.48
CA PHE A 138 9.98 -8.79 1.61
C PHE A 138 11.23 -8.32 2.36
N LEU A 139 12.35 -8.13 1.66
CA LEU A 139 13.62 -7.75 2.27
C LEU A 139 13.51 -6.38 2.94
N TRP A 140 12.85 -5.43 2.28
CA TRP A 140 12.64 -4.10 2.86
C TRP A 140 11.74 -4.14 4.10
N THR A 141 10.59 -4.82 4.04
CA THR A 141 9.68 -4.95 5.19
C THR A 141 10.36 -5.68 6.35
N PHE A 142 11.08 -6.76 6.04
CA PHE A 142 11.85 -7.52 7.02
C PHE A 142 12.93 -6.66 7.68
N CYS A 143 13.75 -5.97 6.89
CA CYS A 143 14.82 -5.10 7.41
C CYS A 143 14.24 -3.95 8.25
N ALA A 144 13.19 -3.29 7.78
CA ALA A 144 12.54 -2.22 8.53
C ALA A 144 12.05 -2.71 9.90
N LEU A 145 11.33 -3.84 9.92
CA LEU A 145 10.86 -4.45 11.17
C LEU A 145 12.00 -4.93 12.06
N PHE A 146 13.03 -5.54 11.48
CA PHE A 146 14.21 -6.00 12.19
C PHE A 146 14.94 -4.84 12.87
N PHE A 147 15.20 -3.75 12.15
CA PHE A 147 15.88 -2.58 12.72
C PHE A 147 15.05 -1.88 13.78
N VAL A 148 13.74 -1.78 13.62
CA VAL A 148 12.86 -1.24 14.66
C VAL A 148 12.92 -2.10 15.91
N HIS A 149 12.72 -3.40 15.77
CA HIS A 149 12.72 -4.31 16.92
C HIS A 149 14.10 -4.36 17.60
N TRP A 150 15.17 -4.38 16.81
CA TRP A 150 16.54 -4.31 17.31
C TRP A 150 16.81 -2.99 18.02
N GLY A 151 16.46 -1.86 17.41
CA GLY A 151 16.66 -0.52 17.97
C GLY A 151 15.91 -0.31 19.28
N LEU A 152 14.67 -0.79 19.37
CA LEU A 152 13.86 -0.77 20.59
C LEU A 152 14.42 -1.66 21.70
N SER A 153 15.09 -2.76 21.36
CA SER A 153 15.60 -3.73 22.35
C SER A 153 16.94 -3.31 22.98
N PHE A 154 17.81 -2.61 22.24
CA PHE A 154 19.15 -2.25 22.72
C PHE A 154 19.25 -0.83 23.26
N TRP A 155 18.43 0.07 22.74
CA TRP A 155 18.41 1.46 23.11
C TRP A 155 17.09 1.68 23.85
N ASN A 156 17.09 2.25 25.07
CA ASN A 156 15.86 2.57 25.83
C ASN A 156 15.02 3.64 25.09
N MET A 157 14.54 3.32 23.89
CA MET A 157 13.86 4.23 22.98
C MET A 157 12.46 4.54 23.48
N ASP A 158 11.86 3.69 24.32
CA ASP A 158 10.58 3.98 24.96
C ASP A 158 10.65 5.27 25.80
N THR A 159 11.70 5.45 26.60
CA THR A 159 11.85 6.68 27.41
C THR A 159 12.13 7.90 26.55
N VAL A 160 12.98 7.78 25.53
CA VAL A 160 13.29 8.87 24.59
C VAL A 160 12.06 9.28 23.78
N ILE A 161 11.30 8.30 23.25
CA ILE A 161 10.06 8.53 22.49
C ILE A 161 9.04 9.25 23.35
N ARG A 162 8.82 8.81 24.60
CA ARG A 162 7.87 9.43 25.52
C ARG A 162 8.28 10.84 25.92
N GLN A 163 9.57 11.08 26.15
CA GLN A 163 10.08 12.41 26.55
C GLN A 163 10.09 13.41 25.39
N HIS A 164 10.19 12.94 24.15
CA HIS A 164 10.36 13.77 22.96
C HIS A 164 9.30 13.49 21.89
N MET A 165 8.05 13.28 22.30
CA MET A 165 6.96 12.89 21.39
C MET A 165 6.73 13.90 20.25
N TRP A 166 6.95 15.20 20.51
CA TRP A 166 6.92 16.21 19.46
C TRP A 166 7.95 15.96 18.35
N TRP A 167 9.18 15.56 18.70
CA TRP A 167 10.20 15.19 17.73
C TRP A 167 9.82 13.91 16.97
N VAL A 168 9.17 12.96 17.63
CA VAL A 168 8.65 11.75 16.97
C VAL A 168 7.60 12.12 15.92
N LEU A 169 6.69 13.05 16.23
CA LEU A 169 5.71 13.56 15.28
C LEU A 169 6.37 14.24 14.07
N MET A 170 7.35 15.13 14.31
CA MET A 170 8.10 15.79 13.23
C MET A 170 8.86 14.79 12.35
N THR A 171 9.60 13.86 12.95
CA THR A 171 10.35 12.83 12.22
C THR A 171 9.44 11.91 11.43
N GLY A 172 8.26 11.58 11.97
CA GLY A 172 7.25 10.81 11.26
C GLY A 172 6.68 11.53 10.04
N ALA A 173 6.43 12.84 10.16
CA ALA A 173 6.03 13.65 9.02
C ALA A 173 7.13 13.72 7.95
N LEU A 174 8.39 13.91 8.35
CA LEU A 174 9.53 13.93 7.44
C LEU A 174 9.76 12.58 6.76
N LEU A 175 9.65 11.47 7.48
CA LEU A 175 9.75 10.13 6.90
C LEU A 175 8.60 9.85 5.91
N GLY A 176 7.41 10.39 6.18
CA GLY A 176 6.29 10.38 5.25
C GLY A 176 6.59 11.10 3.93
N ILE A 177 7.64 11.94 3.86
CA ILE A 177 8.04 12.59 2.61
C ILE A 177 8.52 11.56 1.58
N VAL A 178 9.13 10.47 2.04
CA VAL A 178 9.61 9.40 1.17
C VAL A 178 8.42 8.72 0.50
N PRO A 179 8.34 8.67 -0.85
CA PRO A 179 7.22 8.07 -1.59
C PRO A 179 7.30 6.53 -1.58
N GLU A 180 7.21 5.96 -0.38
CA GLU A 180 7.32 4.53 -0.11
C GLU A 180 6.49 4.14 1.13
N SER A 181 5.91 2.94 1.14
CA SER A 181 5.09 2.43 2.25
C SER A 181 5.89 1.83 3.41
N GLY A 182 7.16 1.48 3.19
CA GLY A 182 7.97 0.78 4.19
C GLY A 182 8.33 1.61 5.43
N PRO A 183 8.91 2.82 5.29
CA PRO A 183 9.26 3.65 6.46
C PRO A 183 8.09 3.95 7.40
N HIS A 184 6.88 4.06 6.88
CA HIS A 184 5.68 4.27 7.68
C HIS A 184 5.30 3.07 8.55
N LEU A 185 5.61 1.85 8.11
CA LEU A 185 5.29 0.63 8.84
C LEU A 185 5.95 0.60 10.24
N ILE A 186 7.07 1.33 10.40
CA ILE A 186 7.71 1.61 11.69
C ILE A 186 6.70 2.25 12.66
N PHE A 187 6.03 3.33 12.26
CA PHE A 187 5.08 4.06 13.10
C PHE A 187 3.80 3.27 13.36
N VAL A 188 3.37 2.46 12.39
CA VAL A 188 2.26 1.52 12.60
C VAL A 188 2.60 0.51 13.70
N MET A 189 3.82 -0.04 13.71
CA MET A 189 4.25 -0.96 14.76
C MET A 189 4.42 -0.28 16.12
N LEU A 190 5.02 0.92 16.15
CA LEU A 190 5.14 1.69 17.38
C LEU A 190 3.76 2.01 17.98
N TYR A 191 2.77 2.31 17.15
CA TYR A 191 1.40 2.56 17.59
C TYR A 191 0.74 1.27 18.10
N ALA A 192 0.91 0.16 17.37
CA ALA A 192 0.38 -1.15 17.78
C ALA A 192 0.97 -1.62 19.13
N GLN A 193 2.20 -1.21 19.45
CA GLN A 193 2.86 -1.46 20.74
C GLN A 193 2.50 -0.44 21.82
N GLY A 194 1.71 0.59 21.51
CA GLY A 194 1.28 1.62 22.47
C GLY A 194 2.38 2.65 22.82
N MET A 195 3.41 2.77 21.99
CA MET A 195 4.51 3.72 22.23
C MET A 195 4.25 5.10 21.64
N VAL A 196 3.55 5.18 20.52
CA VAL A 196 3.16 6.47 19.91
C VAL A 196 1.65 6.67 19.93
N PRO A 197 1.18 7.92 20.08
CA PRO A 197 -0.23 8.27 20.08
C PRO A 197 -0.84 8.21 18.67
N PHE A 198 -2.17 8.35 18.60
CA PHE A 198 -2.89 8.35 17.33
C PHE A 198 -2.50 9.55 16.47
N SER A 199 -2.17 10.70 17.05
CA SER A 199 -1.66 11.86 16.31
C SER A 199 -0.45 11.54 15.43
N VAL A 200 0.53 10.80 15.95
CA VAL A 200 1.73 10.40 15.19
C VAL A 200 1.38 9.43 14.06
N LEU A 201 0.53 8.44 14.35
CA LEU A 201 0.05 7.50 13.32
C LEU A 201 -0.70 8.25 12.21
N PHE A 202 -1.61 9.15 12.59
CA PHE A 202 -2.38 9.96 11.65
C PHE A 202 -1.47 10.83 10.77
N THR A 203 -0.53 11.57 11.37
CA THR A 203 0.41 12.42 10.61
C THR A 203 1.21 11.59 9.62
N THR A 204 1.79 10.47 10.06
CA THR A 204 2.63 9.63 9.17
C THR A 204 1.81 8.99 8.06
N SER A 205 0.59 8.52 8.34
CA SER A 205 -0.32 7.97 7.32
C SER A 205 -0.79 9.03 6.32
N PHE A 206 -1.00 10.26 6.76
CA PHE A 206 -1.50 11.33 5.89
C PHE A 206 -0.40 11.87 4.96
N VAL A 207 0.81 12.05 5.47
CA VAL A 207 1.93 12.61 4.69
C VAL A 207 2.45 11.61 3.65
N GLN A 208 2.26 10.31 3.87
CA GLN A 208 2.79 9.27 2.99
C GLN A 208 1.86 8.95 1.80
N ASP A 209 2.30 9.28 0.59
CA ASP A 209 1.57 9.04 -0.66
C ASP A 209 1.83 7.66 -1.28
N GLY A 210 2.71 6.86 -0.67
CA GLY A 210 3.14 5.55 -1.17
C GLY A 210 3.77 5.61 -2.56
N HIS A 211 3.75 4.49 -3.28
CA HIS A 211 4.33 4.38 -4.62
C HIS A 211 3.55 5.15 -5.70
N GLY A 212 2.31 5.57 -5.42
CA GLY A 212 1.49 6.35 -6.36
C GLY A 212 2.07 7.73 -6.68
N MET A 213 2.98 8.24 -5.85
CA MET A 213 3.69 9.49 -6.10
C MET A 213 4.86 9.34 -7.10
N LEU A 214 5.38 8.13 -7.31
CA LEU A 214 6.55 7.92 -8.19
C LEU A 214 6.26 8.27 -9.66
N PRO A 215 5.12 7.87 -10.27
CA PRO A 215 4.78 8.28 -11.63
C PRO A 215 4.62 9.81 -11.75
N LEU A 216 3.98 10.45 -10.76
CA LEU A 216 3.82 11.89 -10.77
C LEU A 216 5.18 12.60 -10.69
N LEU A 217 6.11 12.08 -9.89
CA LEU A 217 7.46 12.63 -9.74
C LEU A 217 8.24 12.55 -11.05
N SER A 218 8.06 11.47 -11.81
CA SER A 218 8.67 11.34 -13.14
C SER A 218 8.08 12.30 -14.18
N TYR A 219 6.83 12.69 -13.99
CA TYR A 219 6.09 13.50 -14.96
C TYR A 219 6.20 15.00 -14.69
N SER A 220 6.05 15.41 -13.43
CA SER A 220 6.09 16.81 -13.00
C SER A 220 6.63 16.92 -11.57
N LEU A 221 7.91 17.27 -11.45
CA LEU A 221 8.53 17.55 -10.15
C LEU A 221 7.80 18.66 -9.39
N LYS A 222 7.31 19.68 -10.12
CA LYS A 222 6.58 20.80 -9.53
C LYS A 222 5.29 20.34 -8.85
N ASP A 223 4.49 19.55 -9.56
CA ASP A 223 3.20 19.08 -9.04
C ASP A 223 3.40 18.08 -7.90
N SER A 224 4.40 17.19 -8.01
CA SER A 224 4.78 16.29 -6.91
C SER A 224 5.21 17.04 -5.66
N LEU A 225 6.09 18.05 -5.78
CA LEU A 225 6.54 18.85 -4.64
C LEU A 225 5.39 19.64 -4.02
N LEU A 226 4.47 20.15 -4.83
CA LEU A 226 3.31 20.89 -4.36
C LEU A 226 2.38 20.00 -3.53
N ILE A 227 1.99 18.84 -4.06
CA ILE A 227 1.15 17.88 -3.33
C ILE A 227 1.86 17.43 -2.05
N LYS A 228 3.17 17.19 -2.12
CA LYS A 228 3.94 16.77 -0.96
C LYS A 228 4.01 17.83 0.12
N SER A 229 4.23 19.08 -0.27
CA SER A 229 4.26 20.20 0.67
C SER A 229 2.89 20.40 1.31
N PHE A 230 1.82 20.29 0.52
CA PHE A 230 0.45 20.34 1.02
C PHE A 230 0.19 19.22 2.06
N ASN A 231 0.50 17.97 1.72
CA ASN A 231 0.28 16.84 2.61
C ASN A 231 1.11 16.96 3.90
N LEU A 232 2.36 17.42 3.78
CA LEU A 232 3.23 17.66 4.93
C LEU A 232 2.67 18.73 5.87
N ILE A 233 2.31 19.90 5.34
CA ILE A 233 1.78 21.02 6.13
C ILE A 233 0.46 20.62 6.78
N PHE A 234 -0.44 20.00 6.02
CA PHE A 234 -1.73 19.58 6.53
C PHE A 234 -1.60 18.48 7.58
N GLY A 235 -0.80 17.45 7.30
CA GLY A 235 -0.57 16.33 8.23
C GLY A 235 0.08 16.77 9.54
N LEU A 236 0.99 17.75 9.48
CA LEU A 236 1.57 18.38 10.67
C LEU A 236 0.57 19.26 11.42
N ALA A 237 -0.24 20.05 10.72
CA ALA A 237 -1.24 20.91 11.37
C ALA A 237 -2.33 20.08 12.06
N ALA A 238 -2.97 19.16 11.33
CA ALA A 238 -4.02 18.32 11.86
C ALA A 238 -3.49 17.34 12.92
N GLY A 239 -2.32 16.74 12.68
CA GLY A 239 -1.67 15.87 13.66
C GLY A 239 -1.20 16.60 14.92
N GLY A 240 -0.66 17.81 14.78
CA GLY A 240 -0.28 18.66 15.90
C GLY A 240 -1.49 19.08 16.75
N LEU A 241 -2.63 19.37 16.11
CA LEU A 241 -3.90 19.61 16.81
C LEU A 241 -4.38 18.37 17.57
N LEU A 242 -4.32 17.19 16.97
CA LEU A 242 -4.65 15.93 17.64
C LEU A 242 -3.72 15.67 18.82
N TYR A 243 -2.42 15.90 18.65
CA TYR A 243 -1.41 15.77 19.69
C TYR A 243 -1.69 16.72 20.86
N ALA A 244 -2.01 17.99 20.57
CA ALA A 244 -2.39 18.98 21.58
C ALA A 244 -3.69 18.63 22.31
N ALA A 245 -4.63 17.97 21.64
CA ALA A 245 -5.85 17.44 22.23
C ALA A 245 -5.65 16.13 23.02
N GLY A 246 -4.42 15.60 23.06
CA GLY A 246 -4.06 14.40 23.82
C GLY A 246 -4.34 13.07 23.12
N PHE A 247 -4.55 13.10 21.80
CA PHE A 247 -4.81 11.91 20.98
C PHE A 247 -3.56 11.35 20.31
#